data_AF-A0A0B1S576-F1
#
_entry.id   AF-A0A0B1S576-F1
#
_cell.length_a   1.000
_cell.length_b   1.000
_cell.length_c   1.000
_cell.angle_alpha   90.00
_cell.angle_beta   90.00
_cell.angle_gamma   90.00
#
_symmetry.space_group_name_H-M   'P 1'
#
loop_
_entity.id
_entity.type
_entity.pdbx_description
1 polymer ?
#
loop_
_entity_poly.entity_id
_entity_poly.type
_entity_poly.pdbx_seq_one_letter_code
_entity_poly.pdbx_strand_id
1 'polypeptide(L)'
;MAGEELVFDGCNFFRQRLMYSVLSGRPVTIQNIRKDDDAPGIKDFEAKLLSLLERITNGTKVEINATGTQVRFRPGIITGGVLTMDCGSDRCLSYFLEPMIIISPFCKHPMTLKLKGVTNAPNEISVDAIKATWLPVYNKFVLNDEKLELKVSARGLKPAGGGCITFSAPIVKTLRPVQREKSGKVCKIRGQAYVTKVTPSLAYRMIDSAKKMLHGYIADVYITVDQRKGDAGGNSPGYGLFLSAETTEGVVYHGEAISRPKAETGDPIVPEDVGASAAAALLEEIYRGGCLDSSAQTLASSFMALGQKDISKFLFGPLTVYSVHALRHLKSFFEIQFKVDEWKKLRIADDTKEEEDELRLGSEQKAMVTAMGIAVMAFGLPMSDEVWSFFVDEVNGTSKTPASPVLSDWEYKWLTQVDALPREELDLSDPFRPAVQFKLQCDEYWIAMSPGNDFPNKPPVVRCAYQQGFSFEWYSAEDLDEQPSTLADLVHLYREYCEVLDLAISQIKLLENDLTTLIGYSLHEDDNQCFAVKLRLK
;
A
#
# COMPACT_ATOMS: atom_id res chain seq x y z
N MET A 1 -12.69 -29.69 -16.52
CA MET A 1 -13.79 -28.75 -16.82
C MET A 1 -13.31 -27.36 -16.45
N ALA A 2 -13.42 -26.40 -17.37
CA ALA A 2 -12.86 -25.06 -17.18
C ALA A 2 -13.64 -24.33 -16.08
N GLY A 3 -12.94 -23.91 -15.02
CA GLY A 3 -13.55 -23.05 -14.00
C GLY A 3 -14.11 -21.77 -14.62
N GLU A 4 -15.12 -21.20 -13.97
CA GLU A 4 -15.76 -19.95 -14.38
C GLU A 4 -14.71 -18.85 -14.61
N GLU A 5 -14.82 -18.17 -15.76
CA GLU A 5 -13.93 -17.08 -16.16
C GLU A 5 -14.16 -15.85 -15.28
N LEU A 6 -13.11 -15.41 -14.59
CA LEU A 6 -13.18 -14.25 -13.71
C LEU A 6 -12.91 -12.97 -14.51
N VAL A 7 -13.78 -11.98 -14.37
CA VAL A 7 -13.63 -10.67 -15.03
C VAL A 7 -13.19 -9.64 -14.00
N PHE A 8 -12.16 -8.87 -14.32
CA PHE A 8 -11.64 -7.78 -13.50
C PHE A 8 -11.49 -6.51 -14.32
N ASP A 9 -11.60 -5.36 -13.65
CA ASP A 9 -11.43 -4.05 -14.27
C ASP A 9 -10.14 -3.35 -13.82
N GLY A 10 -9.56 -2.58 -14.73
CA GLY A 10 -8.42 -1.69 -14.51
C GLY A 10 -7.07 -2.40 -14.47
N CYS A 11 -6.00 -1.60 -14.41
CA CYS A 11 -4.61 -2.06 -14.41
C CYS A 11 -4.04 -2.36 -13.01
N ASN A 12 -4.76 -2.01 -11.94
CA ASN A 12 -4.29 -2.22 -10.57
C ASN A 12 -4.25 -3.71 -10.20
N PHE A 13 -3.25 -4.09 -9.39
CA PHE A 13 -3.03 -5.47 -8.92
C PHE A 13 -2.89 -6.51 -10.05
N PHE A 14 -2.47 -6.08 -11.25
CA PHE A 14 -2.29 -6.94 -12.43
C PHE A 14 -1.45 -8.19 -12.14
N ARG A 15 -0.32 -8.02 -11.42
CA ARG A 15 0.53 -9.12 -10.96
C ARG A 15 -0.23 -10.17 -10.14
N GLN A 16 -0.98 -9.72 -9.13
CA GLN A 16 -1.72 -10.62 -8.22
C GLN A 16 -2.78 -11.41 -8.98
N ARG A 17 -3.55 -10.73 -9.86
CA ARG A 17 -4.62 -11.36 -10.65
C ARG A 17 -4.07 -12.47 -11.56
N LEU A 18 -2.98 -12.19 -12.28
CA LEU A 18 -2.34 -13.18 -13.15
C LEU A 18 -1.70 -14.32 -12.35
N MET A 19 -1.02 -14.00 -11.25
CA MET A 19 -0.40 -14.98 -10.37
C MET A 19 -1.44 -15.96 -9.80
N TYR A 20 -2.53 -15.45 -9.23
CA TYR A 20 -3.59 -16.29 -8.68
C TYR A 20 -4.35 -17.06 -9.77
N SER A 21 -4.52 -16.50 -10.97
CA SER A 21 -5.02 -17.24 -12.14
C SER A 21 -4.15 -18.46 -12.45
N VAL A 22 -2.83 -18.29 -12.50
CA VAL A 22 -1.88 -19.40 -12.73
C VAL A 22 -1.98 -20.46 -11.62
N LEU A 23 -2.07 -20.04 -10.37
CA LEU A 23 -2.12 -20.95 -9.21
C LEU A 23 -3.47 -21.68 -9.09
N SER A 24 -4.58 -21.01 -9.43
CA SER A 24 -5.92 -21.60 -9.36
C SER A 24 -6.31 -22.38 -10.61
N GLY A 25 -5.61 -22.17 -11.73
CA GLY A 25 -5.99 -22.70 -13.04
C GLY A 25 -7.26 -22.06 -13.62
N ARG A 26 -7.74 -20.95 -13.06
CA ARG A 26 -8.97 -20.28 -13.51
C ARG A 26 -8.63 -19.20 -14.55
N PRO A 27 -9.31 -19.17 -15.71
CA PRO A 27 -9.09 -18.14 -16.71
C PRO A 27 -9.57 -16.77 -16.20
N VAL A 28 -8.86 -15.71 -16.61
CA VAL A 28 -9.18 -14.34 -16.23
C VAL A 28 -9.26 -13.42 -17.45
N THR A 29 -10.19 -12.49 -17.44
CA THR A 29 -10.26 -11.38 -18.39
C THR A 29 -10.13 -10.07 -17.64
N ILE A 30 -9.12 -9.27 -17.98
CA ILE A 30 -8.89 -7.95 -17.40
C ILE A 30 -9.29 -6.91 -18.44
N GLN A 31 -10.29 -6.08 -18.13
CA GLN A 31 -10.85 -5.06 -19.00
C GLN A 31 -10.47 -3.65 -18.54
N ASN A 32 -10.72 -2.65 -19.39
CA ASN A 32 -10.56 -1.23 -19.07
C ASN A 32 -9.15 -0.86 -18.56
N ILE A 33 -8.11 -1.48 -19.13
CA ILE A 33 -6.71 -1.18 -18.79
C ILE A 33 -6.34 0.18 -19.40
N ARG A 34 -6.26 1.22 -18.55
CA ARG A 34 -5.87 2.58 -18.95
C ARG A 34 -6.67 3.12 -20.13
N LYS A 35 -7.98 2.86 -20.15
CA LYS A 35 -8.83 3.24 -21.28
C LYS A 35 -8.89 4.77 -21.48
N ASP A 36 -8.69 5.53 -20.40
CA ASP A 36 -8.83 6.99 -20.36
C ASP A 36 -7.45 7.71 -20.39
N ASP A 37 -6.33 6.97 -20.45
CA ASP A 37 -4.98 7.55 -20.53
C ASP A 37 -4.63 7.92 -21.99
N ASP A 38 -3.74 8.91 -22.19
CA ASP A 38 -3.20 9.28 -23.52
C ASP A 38 -2.56 8.11 -24.28
N ALA A 39 -1.95 7.19 -23.54
CA ALA A 39 -1.39 5.95 -24.04
C ALA A 39 -2.17 4.75 -23.47
N PRO A 40 -3.28 4.36 -24.12
CA PRO A 40 -4.17 3.34 -23.58
C PRO A 40 -3.58 1.94 -23.67
N GLY A 41 -4.07 1.06 -22.79
CA GLY A 41 -3.75 -0.36 -22.78
C GLY A 41 -2.58 -0.77 -21.87
N ILE A 42 -2.10 -1.99 -22.10
CA ILE A 42 -0.98 -2.57 -21.35
C ILE A 42 0.34 -1.86 -21.67
N LYS A 43 1.22 -1.77 -20.66
CA LYS A 43 2.58 -1.25 -20.82
C LYS A 43 3.58 -2.37 -21.09
N ASP A 44 4.75 -2.02 -21.59
CA ASP A 44 5.82 -2.98 -21.95
C ASP A 44 6.20 -3.91 -20.80
N PHE A 45 6.27 -3.41 -19.55
CA PHE A 45 6.57 -4.24 -18.39
C PHE A 45 5.45 -5.26 -18.05
N GLU A 46 4.20 -4.96 -18.39
CA GLU A 46 3.06 -5.89 -18.24
C GLU A 46 3.11 -6.95 -19.34
N ALA A 47 3.39 -6.56 -20.59
CA ALA A 47 3.60 -7.49 -21.69
C ALA A 47 4.77 -8.46 -21.41
N LYS A 48 5.87 -7.97 -20.84
CA LYS A 48 7.00 -8.81 -20.40
C LYS A 48 6.63 -9.74 -19.26
N LEU A 49 5.78 -9.32 -18.33
CA LEU A 49 5.30 -10.19 -17.26
C LEU A 49 4.42 -11.31 -17.82
N LEU A 50 3.53 -10.99 -18.76
CA LEU A 50 2.71 -11.99 -19.48
C LEU A 50 3.61 -13.01 -20.20
N SER A 51 4.63 -12.54 -20.92
CA SER A 51 5.59 -13.41 -21.60
C SER A 51 6.41 -14.26 -20.61
N LEU A 52 6.76 -13.72 -19.45
CA LEU A 52 7.43 -14.49 -18.38
C LEU A 52 6.54 -15.63 -17.89
N LEU A 53 5.28 -15.35 -17.60
CA LEU A 53 4.30 -16.35 -17.16
C LEU A 53 4.04 -17.39 -18.24
N GLU A 54 3.97 -17.00 -19.51
CA GLU A 54 3.82 -17.92 -20.63
C GLU A 54 5.02 -18.86 -20.77
N ARG A 55 6.25 -18.38 -20.53
CA ARG A 55 7.47 -19.21 -20.66
C ARG A 55 7.68 -20.20 -19.51
N ILE A 56 7.22 -19.89 -18.30
CA ILE A 56 7.36 -20.79 -17.13
C ILE A 56 6.22 -21.81 -17.02
N THR A 57 5.16 -21.61 -17.79
CA THR A 57 3.98 -22.49 -17.85
C THR A 57 3.92 -23.18 -19.21
N ASN A 58 3.17 -24.27 -19.31
CA ASN A 58 2.92 -24.97 -20.56
C ASN A 58 1.42 -24.95 -20.87
N GLY A 59 1.06 -24.47 -22.06
CA GLY A 59 -0.34 -24.38 -22.52
C GLY A 59 -1.08 -23.12 -22.07
N THR A 60 -0.38 -22.14 -21.48
CA THR A 60 -0.96 -20.82 -21.21
C THR A 60 -1.26 -20.11 -22.53
N LYS A 61 -2.43 -19.50 -22.63
CA LYS A 61 -2.83 -18.68 -23.79
C LYS A 61 -3.12 -17.27 -23.33
N VAL A 62 -2.51 -16.31 -24.00
CA VAL A 62 -2.71 -14.88 -23.75
C VAL A 62 -3.28 -14.25 -25.02
N GLU A 63 -4.48 -13.69 -24.91
CA GLU A 63 -5.17 -12.98 -25.98
C GLU A 63 -5.27 -11.51 -25.58
N ILE A 64 -4.65 -10.63 -26.36
CA ILE A 64 -4.66 -9.18 -26.13
C ILE A 64 -5.48 -8.55 -27.27
N ASN A 65 -6.41 -7.66 -26.93
CA ASN A 65 -7.19 -6.95 -27.95
C ASN A 65 -6.31 -5.95 -28.73
N ALA A 66 -6.79 -5.49 -29.89
CA ALA A 66 -6.02 -4.60 -30.77
C ALA A 66 -5.56 -3.29 -30.07
N THR A 67 -6.33 -2.80 -29.11
CA THR A 67 -6.04 -1.58 -28.34
C THR A 67 -5.24 -1.82 -27.06
N GLY A 68 -4.94 -3.08 -26.70
CA GLY A 68 -4.28 -3.44 -25.44
C GLY A 68 -5.07 -3.17 -24.16
N THR A 69 -6.31 -2.67 -24.26
CA THR A 69 -7.19 -2.33 -23.11
C THR A 69 -7.86 -3.54 -22.48
N GLN A 70 -7.80 -4.71 -23.13
CA GLN A 70 -8.34 -5.96 -22.63
C GLN A 70 -7.34 -7.09 -22.82
N VAL A 71 -7.10 -7.85 -21.74
CA VAL A 71 -6.26 -9.05 -21.75
C VAL A 71 -7.07 -10.23 -21.25
N ARG A 72 -7.22 -11.26 -22.08
CA ARG A 72 -7.73 -12.57 -21.67
C ARG A 72 -6.55 -13.51 -21.46
N PHE A 73 -6.45 -14.05 -20.25
CA PHE A 73 -5.38 -14.92 -19.83
C PHE A 73 -5.95 -16.27 -19.39
N ARG A 74 -5.58 -17.33 -20.11
CA ARG A 74 -5.95 -18.70 -19.81
C ARG A 74 -4.72 -19.45 -19.30
N PRO A 75 -4.63 -19.76 -18.00
CA PRO A 75 -3.45 -20.38 -17.42
C PRO A 75 -3.30 -21.84 -17.88
N GLY A 76 -2.05 -22.23 -18.12
CA GLY A 76 -1.63 -23.61 -18.37
C GLY A 76 -1.03 -24.27 -17.12
N ILE A 77 -0.31 -25.38 -17.34
CA ILE A 77 0.34 -26.14 -16.25
C ILE A 77 1.66 -25.48 -15.87
N ILE A 78 1.96 -25.38 -14.58
CA ILE A 78 3.20 -24.78 -14.07
C ILE A 78 4.37 -25.77 -14.24
N THR A 79 5.27 -25.51 -15.19
CA THR A 79 6.40 -26.41 -15.46
C THR A 79 7.67 -26.03 -14.72
N GLY A 80 7.95 -24.72 -14.58
CA GLY A 80 9.23 -24.23 -14.05
C GLY A 80 10.38 -24.39 -15.07
N GLY A 81 11.58 -24.71 -14.58
CA GLY A 81 12.77 -24.90 -15.42
C GLY A 81 13.71 -23.69 -15.47
N VAL A 82 14.60 -23.68 -16.47
CA VAL A 82 15.66 -22.67 -16.62
C VAL A 82 15.26 -21.64 -17.66
N LEU A 83 15.27 -20.36 -17.30
CA LEU A 83 14.90 -19.26 -18.21
C LEU A 83 15.82 -18.05 -18.02
N THR A 84 16.19 -17.42 -19.13
CA THR A 84 16.83 -16.10 -19.15
C THR A 84 15.93 -15.10 -19.84
N MET A 85 15.68 -13.95 -19.21
CA MET A 85 14.80 -12.92 -19.77
C MET A 85 15.31 -11.51 -19.44
N ASP A 86 15.18 -10.61 -20.41
CA ASP A 86 15.38 -9.18 -20.20
C ASP A 86 14.03 -8.50 -19.88
N CYS A 87 13.96 -7.92 -18.69
CA CYS A 87 12.78 -7.25 -18.14
C CYS A 87 12.74 -5.77 -18.53
N GLY A 88 13.80 -5.20 -19.10
CA GLY A 88 13.93 -3.78 -19.42
C GLY A 88 14.16 -2.87 -18.22
N SER A 89 13.85 -1.59 -18.41
CA SER A 89 14.18 -0.50 -17.48
C SER A 89 12.98 0.15 -16.77
N ASP A 90 11.75 -0.18 -17.16
CA ASP A 90 10.56 0.54 -16.69
C ASP A 90 10.24 0.26 -15.21
N ARG A 91 10.43 -1.00 -14.78
CA ARG A 91 10.15 -1.50 -13.43
C ARG A 91 11.33 -2.27 -12.87
N CYS A 92 11.43 -2.31 -11.54
CA CYS A 92 12.39 -3.14 -10.84
C CYS A 92 12.13 -4.62 -11.09
N LEU A 93 13.20 -5.41 -11.02
CA LEU A 93 13.15 -6.87 -11.12
C LEU A 93 12.28 -7.50 -10.03
N SER A 94 12.09 -6.82 -8.89
CA SER A 94 11.13 -7.20 -7.86
C SER A 94 9.70 -7.38 -8.36
N TYR A 95 9.27 -6.56 -9.32
CA TYR A 95 7.95 -6.66 -9.97
C TYR A 95 7.74 -8.03 -10.61
N PHE A 96 8.79 -8.57 -11.23
CA PHE A 96 8.78 -9.88 -11.87
C PHE A 96 9.07 -11.01 -10.90
N LEU A 97 9.91 -10.78 -9.88
CA LEU A 97 10.26 -11.78 -8.87
C LEU A 97 9.09 -12.17 -7.98
N GLU A 98 8.26 -11.20 -7.57
CA GLU A 98 7.12 -11.45 -6.68
C GLU A 98 6.24 -12.63 -7.12
N PRO A 99 5.67 -12.65 -8.34
CA PRO A 99 4.86 -13.78 -8.79
C PRO A 99 5.69 -15.06 -8.93
N MET A 100 6.97 -14.96 -9.28
CA MET A 100 7.84 -16.13 -9.44
C MET A 100 8.12 -16.81 -8.10
N ILE A 101 8.34 -16.03 -7.03
CA ILE A 101 8.57 -16.56 -5.68
C ILE A 101 7.34 -17.34 -5.22
N ILE A 102 6.13 -16.80 -5.42
CA ILE A 102 4.89 -17.43 -4.97
C ILE A 102 4.55 -18.67 -5.81
N ILE A 103 4.82 -18.66 -7.12
CA ILE A 103 4.58 -19.79 -8.04
C ILE A 103 5.63 -20.90 -7.90
N SER A 104 6.88 -20.55 -7.56
CA SER A 104 8.01 -21.48 -7.54
C SER A 104 7.80 -22.81 -6.82
N PRO A 105 7.15 -22.89 -5.63
CA PRO A 105 7.03 -24.14 -4.91
C PRO A 105 6.17 -25.18 -5.66
N PHE A 106 5.26 -24.73 -6.52
CA PHE A 106 4.26 -25.54 -7.22
C PHE A 106 4.70 -25.95 -8.64
N CYS A 107 5.96 -25.74 -8.99
CA CYS A 107 6.49 -26.11 -10.30
C CYS A 107 6.73 -27.62 -10.41
N LYS A 108 6.57 -28.17 -11.61
CA LYS A 108 6.96 -29.57 -11.91
C LYS A 108 8.47 -29.79 -11.80
N HIS A 109 9.26 -28.80 -12.22
CA HIS A 109 10.73 -28.82 -12.17
C HIS A 109 11.26 -27.60 -11.40
N PRO A 110 12.42 -27.71 -10.71
CA PRO A 110 13.03 -26.57 -10.04
C PRO A 110 13.17 -25.37 -10.96
N MET A 111 12.90 -24.18 -10.43
CA MET A 111 12.89 -22.95 -11.21
C MET A 111 14.24 -22.24 -11.06
N THR A 112 14.92 -21.97 -12.18
CA THR A 112 16.14 -21.15 -12.20
C THR A 112 15.99 -20.03 -13.22
N LEU A 113 15.82 -18.80 -12.74
CA LEU A 113 15.62 -17.62 -13.58
C LEU A 113 16.84 -16.71 -13.55
N LYS A 114 17.31 -16.32 -14.73
CA LYS A 114 18.29 -15.24 -14.91
C LYS A 114 17.59 -14.03 -15.49
N LEU A 115 17.30 -13.05 -14.65
CA LEU A 115 16.59 -11.83 -15.06
C LEU A 115 17.58 -10.67 -15.19
N LYS A 116 17.44 -9.90 -16.27
CA LYS A 116 18.20 -8.67 -16.52
C LYS A 116 17.27 -7.47 -16.49
N GLY A 117 17.71 -6.36 -15.91
CA GLY A 117 16.88 -5.15 -15.79
C GLY A 117 17.33 -4.23 -14.65
N VAL A 118 16.40 -3.48 -14.08
CA VAL A 118 16.65 -2.58 -12.95
C VAL A 118 16.54 -3.33 -11.62
N THR A 119 17.55 -3.25 -10.74
CA THR A 119 17.53 -3.89 -9.42
C THR A 119 16.95 -2.99 -8.33
N ASN A 120 17.15 -1.67 -8.44
CA ASN A 120 16.69 -0.70 -7.45
C ASN A 120 16.18 0.56 -8.18
N ALA A 121 15.02 1.06 -7.75
CA ALA A 121 14.43 2.31 -8.20
C ALA A 121 13.79 3.03 -7.01
N PRO A 122 13.63 4.37 -7.07
CA PRO A 122 12.85 5.09 -6.08
C PRO A 122 11.41 4.56 -6.02
N ASN A 123 10.84 4.51 -4.82
CA ASN A 123 9.44 4.14 -4.55
C ASN A 123 9.02 2.73 -5.02
N GLU A 124 9.98 1.86 -5.33
CA GLU A 124 9.75 0.45 -5.66
C GLU A 124 10.64 -0.40 -4.74
N ILE A 125 10.11 -1.55 -4.31
CA ILE A 125 10.89 -2.49 -3.48
C ILE A 125 12.09 -3.02 -4.24
N SER A 126 13.26 -3.02 -3.62
CA SER A 126 14.47 -3.58 -4.24
C SER A 126 14.55 -5.10 -4.20
N VAL A 127 15.46 -5.63 -5.00
CA VAL A 127 15.81 -7.07 -4.95
C VAL A 127 16.44 -7.44 -3.60
N ASP A 128 17.17 -6.53 -2.96
CA ASP A 128 17.79 -6.77 -1.65
C ASP A 128 16.73 -6.86 -0.55
N ALA A 129 15.70 -6.02 -0.62
CA ALA A 129 14.56 -6.07 0.28
C ALA A 129 13.82 -7.41 0.18
N ILE A 130 13.45 -7.85 -1.03
CA ILE A 130 12.85 -9.18 -1.24
C ILE A 130 13.76 -10.29 -0.67
N LYS A 131 15.07 -10.22 -0.94
CA LYS A 131 16.02 -11.22 -0.42
C LYS A 131 16.02 -11.28 1.11
N ALA A 132 15.97 -10.14 1.78
CA ALA A 132 16.06 -10.07 3.23
C ALA A 132 14.73 -10.41 3.92
N THR A 133 13.59 -9.96 3.39
CA THR A 133 12.30 -10.06 4.08
C THR A 133 11.46 -11.23 3.58
N TRP A 134 11.50 -11.56 2.28
CA TRP A 134 10.64 -12.63 1.73
C TRP A 134 11.25 -14.01 1.95
N LEU A 135 12.57 -14.17 1.90
CA LEU A 135 13.21 -15.49 2.07
C LEU A 135 12.99 -16.10 3.47
N PRO A 136 13.11 -15.36 4.59
CA PRO A 136 12.78 -15.90 5.90
C PRO A 136 11.32 -16.34 6.01
N VAL A 137 10.39 -15.61 5.39
CA VAL A 137 8.96 -15.99 5.33
C VAL A 137 8.78 -17.23 4.47
N TYR A 138 9.35 -17.27 3.27
CA TYR A 138 9.29 -18.41 2.36
C TYR A 138 9.78 -19.71 3.02
N ASN A 139 10.96 -19.66 3.66
CA ASN A 139 11.55 -20.80 4.36
C ASN A 139 10.73 -21.26 5.58
N LYS A 140 9.82 -20.42 6.10
CA LYS A 140 8.85 -20.83 7.12
C LYS A 140 7.76 -21.71 6.54
N PHE A 141 7.36 -21.59 5.27
CA PHE A 141 6.33 -22.45 4.66
C PHE A 141 6.91 -23.62 3.86
N VAL A 142 8.08 -23.39 3.25
CA VAL A 142 8.75 -24.35 2.36
C VAL A 142 9.85 -25.08 3.13
N LEU A 143 9.62 -26.37 3.39
CA LEU A 143 10.62 -27.29 3.93
C LEU A 143 11.21 -28.11 2.80
N ASN A 144 12.46 -27.83 2.45
CA ASN A 144 13.24 -28.62 1.52
C ASN A 144 14.74 -28.52 1.89
N ASP A 145 15.54 -29.49 1.45
CA ASP A 145 17.00 -29.52 1.63
C ASP A 145 17.64 -28.37 0.85
N GLU A 146 17.16 -28.14 -0.37
CA GLU A 146 17.52 -26.98 -1.18
C GLU A 146 16.68 -25.77 -0.78
N LYS A 147 17.34 -24.65 -0.48
CA LYS A 147 16.68 -23.39 -0.12
C LYS A 147 16.54 -22.49 -1.34
N LEU A 148 15.55 -21.60 -1.30
CA LEU A 148 15.45 -20.52 -2.28
C LEU A 148 16.69 -19.63 -2.20
N GLU A 149 17.38 -19.46 -3.32
CA GLU A 149 18.55 -18.59 -3.45
C GLU A 149 18.26 -17.42 -4.40
N LEU A 150 18.59 -16.21 -3.94
CA LEU A 150 18.55 -14.99 -4.74
C LEU A 150 19.94 -14.32 -4.75
N LYS A 151 20.60 -14.38 -5.91
CA LYS A 151 21.96 -13.87 -6.13
C LYS A 151 21.95 -12.68 -7.08
N VAL A 152 22.43 -11.53 -6.60
CA VAL A 152 22.64 -10.33 -7.42
C VAL A 152 24.04 -10.41 -8.02
N SER A 153 24.12 -10.58 -9.35
CA SER A 153 25.39 -10.67 -10.08
C SER A 153 25.89 -9.29 -10.54
N ALA A 154 24.97 -8.43 -10.96
CA ALA A 154 25.21 -7.05 -11.32
C ALA A 154 24.07 -6.17 -10.80
N ARG A 155 24.40 -4.97 -10.29
CA ARG A 155 23.41 -3.98 -9.86
C ARG A 155 23.06 -3.06 -11.03
N GLY A 156 21.79 -2.70 -11.18
CA GLY A 156 21.33 -1.81 -12.26
C GLY A 156 20.33 -0.80 -11.73
N LEU A 157 20.73 0.46 -11.63
CA LEU A 157 19.86 1.53 -11.16
C LEU A 157 19.08 2.14 -12.33
N LYS A 158 17.91 2.75 -12.07
CA LYS A 158 17.26 3.64 -13.05
C LYS A 158 18.21 4.81 -13.39
N PRO A 159 18.19 5.32 -14.64
CA PRO A 159 17.24 5.02 -15.71
C PRO A 159 17.63 3.85 -16.64
N ALA A 160 18.93 3.57 -16.86
CA ALA A 160 19.36 2.63 -17.91
C ALA A 160 19.47 1.16 -17.44
N GLY A 161 19.33 0.89 -16.15
CA GLY A 161 19.33 -0.47 -15.59
C GLY A 161 20.66 -1.20 -15.79
N GLY A 162 20.61 -2.38 -16.40
CA GLY A 162 21.79 -3.23 -16.65
C GLY A 162 22.16 -4.16 -15.48
N GLY A 163 21.26 -4.33 -14.51
CA GLY A 163 21.41 -5.29 -13.43
C GLY A 163 21.10 -6.70 -13.90
N CYS A 164 21.64 -7.68 -13.20
CA CYS A 164 21.40 -9.09 -13.49
C CYS A 164 21.33 -9.89 -12.19
N ILE A 165 20.26 -10.66 -12.06
CA ILE A 165 20.01 -11.50 -10.90
C ILE A 165 19.84 -12.95 -11.34
N THR A 166 20.17 -13.87 -10.44
CA THR A 166 19.89 -15.30 -10.58
C THR A 166 19.04 -15.72 -9.40
N PHE A 167 17.85 -16.21 -9.70
CA PHE A 167 16.88 -16.75 -8.76
C PHE A 167 16.83 -18.26 -8.95
N SER A 168 16.98 -19.01 -7.87
CA SER A 168 16.83 -20.47 -7.88
C SER A 168 15.87 -20.86 -6.76
N ALA A 169 14.86 -21.65 -7.08
CA ALA A 169 13.85 -22.08 -6.12
C ALA A 169 13.55 -23.58 -6.23
N PRO A 170 13.43 -24.27 -5.09
CA PRO A 170 13.10 -25.68 -5.04
C PRO A 170 11.62 -25.92 -5.33
N ILE A 171 11.30 -27.16 -5.67
CA ILE A 171 9.91 -27.64 -5.72
C ILE A 171 9.51 -28.24 -4.38
N VAL A 172 8.22 -28.16 -4.03
CA VAL A 172 7.68 -28.87 -2.86
C VAL A 172 6.37 -29.55 -3.19
N LYS A 173 6.10 -30.65 -2.48
CA LYS A 173 4.82 -31.35 -2.61
C LYS A 173 3.68 -30.59 -1.93
N THR A 174 3.96 -30.02 -0.76
CA THR A 174 2.99 -29.33 0.09
C THR A 174 3.68 -28.28 0.95
N LEU A 175 3.02 -27.14 1.18
CA LEU A 175 3.48 -26.13 2.13
C LEU A 175 3.02 -26.50 3.55
N ARG A 176 3.88 -26.30 4.55
CA ARG A 176 3.48 -26.50 5.95
C ARG A 176 2.65 -25.33 6.46
N PRO A 177 1.64 -25.57 7.29
CA PRO A 177 0.99 -24.51 8.04
C PRO A 177 1.98 -23.88 9.02
N VAL A 178 1.82 -22.58 9.27
CA VAL A 178 2.73 -21.81 10.14
C VAL A 178 1.92 -20.99 11.12
N GLN A 179 2.37 -20.99 12.38
CA GLN A 179 1.80 -20.19 13.46
C GLN A 179 2.87 -19.24 14.00
N ARG A 180 2.66 -17.94 13.84
CA ARG A 180 3.56 -16.87 14.29
C ARG A 180 2.75 -15.72 14.87
N GLU A 181 2.71 -15.68 16.20
CA GLU A 181 1.94 -14.68 16.93
C GLU A 181 2.83 -13.61 17.57
N LYS A 182 4.11 -13.92 17.81
CA LYS A 182 5.06 -13.02 18.46
C LYS A 182 6.17 -12.60 17.50
N SER A 183 6.47 -11.30 17.47
CA SER A 183 7.54 -10.74 16.63
C SER A 183 8.93 -10.80 17.29
N GLY A 184 8.99 -10.85 18.62
CA GLY A 184 10.24 -10.81 19.38
C GLY A 184 10.87 -9.41 19.44
N LYS A 185 11.99 -9.29 20.17
CA LYS A 185 12.77 -8.05 20.28
C LYS A 185 13.75 -7.94 19.11
N VAL A 186 13.97 -6.74 18.60
CA VAL A 186 15.02 -6.48 17.60
C VAL A 186 16.39 -6.69 18.24
N CYS A 187 17.18 -7.63 17.72
CA CYS A 187 18.45 -8.04 18.31
C CYS A 187 19.67 -7.45 17.59
N LYS A 188 19.56 -7.16 16.30
CA LYS A 188 20.65 -6.61 15.50
C LYS A 188 20.14 -5.92 14.24
N ILE A 189 20.91 -4.95 13.75
CA ILE A 189 20.67 -4.30 12.46
C ILE A 189 21.85 -4.60 11.53
N ARG A 190 21.52 -5.05 10.31
CA ARG A 190 22.48 -5.30 9.24
C ARG A 190 22.12 -4.46 8.03
N GLY A 191 23.12 -4.02 7.28
CA GLY A 191 22.87 -3.21 6.09
C GLY A 191 23.89 -3.39 4.98
N GLN A 192 23.52 -2.91 3.81
CA GLN A 192 24.38 -2.82 2.64
C GLN A 192 24.24 -1.44 2.00
N ALA A 193 25.29 -0.64 2.09
CA ALA A 193 25.45 0.60 1.36
C ALA A 193 26.02 0.29 -0.01
N TYR A 194 25.20 0.35 -1.05
CA TYR A 194 25.63 0.02 -2.41
C TYR A 194 25.94 1.28 -3.20
N VAL A 195 27.00 1.20 -4.00
CA VAL A 195 27.50 2.32 -4.81
C VAL A 195 27.90 1.81 -6.19
N THR A 196 27.27 2.32 -7.24
CA THR A 196 27.55 1.95 -8.63
C THR A 196 28.13 3.14 -9.40
N LYS A 197 29.29 2.94 -10.04
CA LYS A 197 29.96 3.94 -10.90
C LYS A 197 30.18 5.34 -10.28
N VAL A 198 30.18 5.45 -8.95
CA VAL A 198 30.51 6.67 -8.21
C VAL A 198 31.50 6.37 -7.07
N THR A 199 31.99 7.43 -6.41
CA THR A 199 33.07 7.35 -5.42
C THR A 199 32.61 6.63 -4.13
N PRO A 200 33.44 5.74 -3.55
CA PRO A 200 33.13 5.04 -2.29
C PRO A 200 32.84 5.95 -1.09
N SER A 201 33.38 7.18 -1.09
CA SER A 201 33.18 8.14 0.00
C SER A 201 31.70 8.41 0.27
N LEU A 202 30.85 8.31 -0.75
CA LEU A 202 29.40 8.45 -0.60
C LEU A 202 28.79 7.32 0.27
N ALA A 203 29.32 6.10 0.18
CA ALA A 203 28.88 4.99 1.04
C ALA A 203 29.14 5.28 2.52
N TYR A 204 30.34 5.76 2.84
CA TYR A 204 30.72 6.03 4.22
C TYR A 204 29.91 7.18 4.84
N ARG A 205 29.58 8.21 4.04
CA ARG A 205 28.70 9.31 4.45
C ARG A 205 27.27 8.82 4.76
N MET A 206 26.70 7.95 3.91
CA MET A 206 25.40 7.31 4.17
C MET A 206 25.43 6.48 5.46
N ILE A 207 26.48 5.67 5.63
CA ILE A 207 26.64 4.79 6.80
C ILE A 207 26.72 5.60 8.10
N ASP A 208 27.50 6.67 8.11
CA ASP A 208 27.64 7.53 9.30
C ASP A 208 26.31 8.18 9.69
N SER A 209 25.58 8.73 8.71
CA SER A 209 24.25 9.31 8.94
C SER A 209 23.25 8.28 9.49
N ALA A 210 23.17 7.09 8.87
CA ALA A 210 22.29 6.03 9.34
C ALA A 210 22.66 5.53 10.74
N LYS A 211 23.96 5.35 11.03
CA LYS A 211 24.42 4.93 12.36
C LYS A 211 24.11 5.97 13.43
N LYS A 212 24.27 7.26 13.13
CA LYS A 212 23.92 8.34 14.08
C LYS A 212 22.45 8.25 14.51
N MET A 213 21.54 7.96 13.58
CA MET A 213 20.11 7.81 13.89
C MET A 213 19.81 6.51 14.67
N LEU A 214 20.47 5.40 14.33
CA LEU A 214 20.19 4.09 14.91
C LEU A 214 20.88 3.82 16.26
N HIS A 215 22.02 4.46 16.54
CA HIS A 215 22.78 4.28 17.79
C HIS A 215 21.98 4.66 19.04
N GLY A 216 20.95 5.51 18.92
CA GLY A 216 20.04 5.83 20.03
C GLY A 216 19.16 4.66 20.47
N TYR A 217 19.03 3.62 19.64
CA TYR A 217 18.14 2.47 19.89
C TYR A 217 18.92 1.17 20.11
N ILE A 218 19.95 0.90 19.29
CA ILE A 218 20.71 -0.35 19.36
C ILE A 218 22.18 -0.13 19.02
N ALA A 219 23.06 -0.83 19.74
CA ALA A 219 24.51 -0.75 19.52
C ALA A 219 24.99 -1.67 18.38
N ASP A 220 24.35 -2.83 18.16
CA ASP A 220 24.74 -3.79 17.12
C ASP A 220 24.19 -3.39 15.73
N VAL A 221 24.79 -2.33 15.16
CA VAL A 221 24.51 -1.84 13.81
C VAL A 221 25.73 -2.05 12.91
N TYR A 222 25.64 -3.00 11.99
CA TYR A 222 26.71 -3.31 11.04
C TYR A 222 26.27 -3.14 9.59
N ILE A 223 26.87 -2.18 8.89
CA ILE A 223 26.55 -1.86 7.50
C ILE A 223 27.79 -2.11 6.64
N THR A 224 27.64 -2.94 5.61
CA THR A 224 28.70 -3.28 4.65
C THR A 224 28.68 -2.33 3.45
N VAL A 225 29.83 -2.11 2.81
CA VAL A 225 29.92 -1.34 1.57
C VAL A 225 29.97 -2.30 0.38
N ASP A 226 29.04 -2.17 -0.56
CA ASP A 226 29.03 -2.91 -1.83
C ASP A 226 29.31 -1.96 -3.00
N GLN A 227 30.60 -1.84 -3.34
CA GLN A 227 31.01 -1.04 -4.49
C GLN A 227 31.04 -1.89 -5.76
N ARG A 228 30.36 -1.42 -6.81
CA ARG A 228 30.38 -2.05 -8.14
C ARG A 228 30.88 -1.09 -9.22
N LYS A 229 31.84 -1.57 -10.01
CA LYS A 229 32.43 -0.88 -11.18
C LYS A 229 32.30 -1.75 -12.43
N GLY A 230 32.48 -1.13 -13.60
CA GLY A 230 32.35 -1.81 -14.89
C GLY A 230 30.96 -2.40 -15.09
N ASP A 231 30.89 -3.56 -15.73
CA ASP A 231 29.63 -4.25 -16.05
C ASP A 231 28.84 -4.68 -14.81
N ALA A 232 29.52 -4.98 -13.70
CA ALA A 232 28.86 -5.35 -12.45
C ALA A 232 28.11 -4.18 -11.78
N GLY A 233 28.42 -2.94 -12.16
CA GLY A 233 27.75 -1.72 -11.72
C GLY A 233 26.62 -1.25 -12.65
N GLY A 234 26.25 -2.06 -13.64
CA GLY A 234 25.16 -1.76 -14.56
C GLY A 234 25.44 -0.58 -15.47
N ASN A 235 24.38 0.06 -15.98
CA ASN A 235 24.50 1.15 -16.96
C ASN A 235 24.35 2.54 -16.35
N SER A 236 23.86 2.66 -15.12
CA SER A 236 23.61 3.94 -14.47
C SER A 236 24.41 4.13 -13.18
N PRO A 237 25.01 5.31 -12.97
CA PRO A 237 25.62 5.67 -11.71
C PRO A 237 24.56 5.95 -10.65
N GLY A 238 24.88 5.64 -9.40
CA GLY A 238 24.04 6.00 -8.26
C GLY A 238 24.46 5.27 -7.00
N TYR A 239 23.73 5.53 -5.93
CA TYR A 239 24.03 4.99 -4.62
C TYR A 239 22.76 4.86 -3.79
N GLY A 240 22.79 3.98 -2.81
CA GLY A 240 21.67 3.79 -1.90
C GLY A 240 22.08 2.98 -0.69
N LEU A 241 21.19 2.95 0.28
CA LEU A 241 21.37 2.24 1.53
C LEU A 241 20.19 1.31 1.75
N PHE A 242 20.50 0.03 1.91
CA PHE A 242 19.57 -1.00 2.35
C PHE A 242 19.87 -1.36 3.81
N LEU A 243 18.85 -1.37 4.66
CA LEU A 243 18.95 -1.77 6.06
C LEU A 243 17.92 -2.87 6.36
N SER A 244 18.30 -3.76 7.27
CA SER A 244 17.48 -4.86 7.75
C SER A 244 17.62 -5.01 9.26
N ALA A 245 16.51 -5.14 9.97
CA ALA A 245 16.48 -5.41 11.41
C ALA A 245 16.00 -6.84 11.63
N GLU A 246 16.78 -7.63 12.36
CA GLU A 246 16.44 -9.02 12.70
C GLU A 246 15.99 -9.09 14.16
N THR A 247 14.92 -9.83 14.42
CA THR A 247 14.42 -10.08 15.77
C THR A 247 14.90 -11.42 16.32
N THR A 248 14.76 -11.61 17.64
CA THR A 248 15.04 -12.90 18.32
C THR A 248 14.23 -14.06 17.76
N GLU A 249 13.04 -13.79 17.18
CA GLU A 249 12.14 -14.79 16.59
C GLU A 249 12.40 -15.03 15.09
N GLY A 250 13.46 -14.41 14.53
CA GLY A 250 13.79 -14.50 13.11
C GLY A 250 12.74 -13.82 12.23
N VAL A 251 12.18 -12.70 12.69
CA VAL A 251 11.45 -11.74 11.85
C VAL A 251 12.46 -10.73 11.32
N VAL A 252 12.30 -10.34 10.05
CA VAL A 252 13.17 -9.36 9.41
C VAL A 252 12.32 -8.23 8.86
N TYR A 253 12.62 -7.00 9.28
CA TYR A 253 12.07 -5.77 8.73
C TYR A 253 13.11 -5.11 7.83
N HIS A 254 12.67 -4.33 6.85
CA HIS A 254 13.58 -3.56 6.01
C HIS A 254 13.30 -2.05 6.03
N GLY A 255 14.32 -1.29 5.64
CA GLY A 255 14.20 0.10 5.27
C GLY A 255 15.25 0.42 4.23
N GLU A 256 14.87 1.14 3.18
CA GLU A 256 15.77 1.48 2.10
C GLU A 256 15.54 2.89 1.57
N ALA A 257 16.61 3.48 1.06
CA ALA A 257 16.56 4.73 0.33
C ALA A 257 17.63 4.74 -0.76
N ILE A 258 17.36 5.46 -1.84
CA ILE A 258 18.21 5.52 -3.03
C ILE A 258 18.34 6.98 -3.50
N SER A 259 19.49 7.30 -4.08
CA SER A 259 19.69 8.56 -4.78
C SER A 259 18.71 8.73 -5.96
N ARG A 260 18.28 9.96 -6.23
CA ARG A 260 17.45 10.26 -7.40
C ARG A 260 18.17 9.88 -8.72
N PRO A 261 17.46 9.22 -9.66
CA PRO A 261 17.97 8.97 -11.00
C PRO A 261 18.32 10.28 -11.72
N LYS A 262 19.37 10.26 -12.55
CA LYS A 262 19.83 11.45 -13.31
C LYS A 262 18.77 12.03 -14.27
N ALA A 263 17.72 11.28 -14.60
CA ALA A 263 16.67 11.67 -15.52
C ALA A 263 15.44 12.32 -14.83
N GLU A 264 15.36 12.29 -13.50
CA GLU A 264 14.27 12.92 -12.76
C GLU A 264 14.58 14.39 -12.45
N THR A 265 13.55 15.24 -12.52
CA THR A 265 13.65 16.68 -12.23
C THR A 265 13.79 16.93 -10.72
N GLY A 266 14.78 17.73 -10.34
CA GLY A 266 14.99 18.19 -8.97
C GLY A 266 16.43 18.09 -8.52
N ASP A 267 16.71 18.63 -7.34
CA ASP A 267 18.06 18.65 -6.80
C ASP A 267 18.56 17.24 -6.42
N PRO A 268 19.86 16.96 -6.60
CA PRO A 268 20.49 15.74 -6.13
C PRO A 268 20.29 15.59 -4.62
N ILE A 269 19.79 14.44 -4.19
CA ILE A 269 19.73 14.10 -2.76
C ILE A 269 21.17 13.93 -2.26
N VAL A 270 21.45 14.42 -1.06
CA VAL A 270 22.75 14.30 -0.40
C VAL A 270 22.86 12.90 0.24
N PRO A 271 24.02 12.22 0.24
CA PRO A 271 24.13 10.87 0.80
C PRO A 271 23.77 10.79 2.29
N GLU A 272 24.02 11.84 3.08
CA GLU A 272 23.58 11.91 4.47
C GLU A 272 22.05 11.81 4.59
N ASP A 273 21.30 12.45 3.70
CA ASP A 273 19.84 12.40 3.67
C ASP A 273 19.35 11.01 3.26
N VAL A 274 20.00 10.37 2.27
CA VAL A 274 19.68 8.97 1.91
C VAL A 274 19.89 8.04 3.10
N GLY A 275 20.98 8.23 3.86
CA GLY A 275 21.25 7.48 5.07
C GLY A 275 20.17 7.67 6.15
N ALA A 276 19.74 8.91 6.36
CA ALA A 276 18.69 9.27 7.31
C ALA A 276 17.32 8.72 6.89
N SER A 277 16.95 8.86 5.60
CA SER A 277 15.69 8.34 5.07
C SER A 277 15.60 6.82 5.15
N ALA A 278 16.69 6.08 4.86
CA ALA A 278 16.70 4.63 5.00
C ALA A 278 16.53 4.18 6.46
N ALA A 279 17.19 4.87 7.40
CA ALA A 279 17.05 4.60 8.82
C ALA A 279 15.63 4.92 9.33
N ALA A 280 15.06 6.05 8.89
CA ALA A 280 13.68 6.42 9.21
C ALA A 280 12.66 5.40 8.67
N ALA A 281 12.82 4.95 7.43
CA ALA A 281 11.98 3.92 6.82
C ALA A 281 12.05 2.59 7.60
N LEU A 282 13.25 2.20 8.05
CA LEU A 282 13.41 1.00 8.88
C LEU A 282 12.70 1.15 10.23
N LEU A 283 12.86 2.30 10.89
CA LEU A 283 12.19 2.57 12.17
C LEU A 283 10.66 2.61 12.01
N GLU A 284 10.15 3.10 10.88
CA GLU A 284 8.73 3.08 10.56
C GLU A 284 8.21 1.64 10.40
N GLU A 285 8.92 0.77 9.68
CA GLU A 285 8.53 -0.64 9.56
C GLU A 285 8.60 -1.39 10.90
N ILE A 286 9.63 -1.11 11.73
CA ILE A 286 9.69 -1.64 13.11
C ILE A 286 8.51 -1.15 13.94
N TYR A 287 8.12 0.13 13.79
CA TYR A 287 6.96 0.69 14.48
C TYR A 287 5.66 0.05 14.01
N ARG A 288 5.45 -0.17 12.71
CA ARG A 288 4.30 -0.93 12.17
C ARG A 288 4.25 -2.33 12.80
N GLY A 289 5.40 -2.99 12.93
CA GLY A 289 5.57 -4.26 13.63
C GLY A 289 4.85 -5.43 12.96
N GLY A 290 4.58 -6.47 13.76
CA GLY A 290 4.03 -7.75 13.28
C GLY A 290 5.12 -8.80 13.03
N CYS A 291 4.76 -10.02 12.67
CA CYS A 291 5.69 -11.13 12.46
C CYS A 291 6.31 -11.18 11.05
N LEU A 292 6.05 -10.17 10.23
CA LEU A 292 6.53 -10.04 8.87
C LEU A 292 6.49 -8.56 8.43
N ASP A 293 7.34 -8.25 7.46
CA ASP A 293 7.44 -6.95 6.82
C ASP A 293 6.19 -6.62 5.98
N SER A 294 5.85 -5.33 5.86
CA SER A 294 4.66 -4.90 5.09
C SER A 294 4.66 -5.42 3.65
N SER A 295 5.84 -5.53 3.02
CA SER A 295 5.98 -6.06 1.66
C SER A 295 5.74 -7.56 1.52
N ALA A 296 5.99 -8.35 2.59
CA ALA A 296 5.88 -9.81 2.57
C ALA A 296 4.48 -10.31 2.97
N GLN A 297 3.55 -9.42 3.32
CA GLN A 297 2.17 -9.74 3.71
C GLN A 297 1.45 -10.58 2.63
N THR A 298 1.63 -10.22 1.35
CA THR A 298 1.02 -10.95 0.21
C THR A 298 1.57 -12.37 0.07
N LEU A 299 2.88 -12.57 0.27
CA LEU A 299 3.52 -13.88 0.22
C LEU A 299 2.95 -14.80 1.32
N ALA A 300 2.92 -14.31 2.57
CA ALA A 300 2.37 -15.06 3.68
C ALA A 300 0.89 -15.40 3.47
N SER A 301 0.07 -14.43 3.05
CA SER A 301 -1.35 -14.65 2.77
C SER A 301 -1.55 -15.72 1.70
N SER A 302 -0.77 -15.67 0.62
CA SER A 302 -0.83 -16.65 -0.48
C SER A 302 -0.46 -18.05 0.01
N PHE A 303 0.59 -18.19 0.80
CA PHE A 303 1.04 -19.50 1.29
C PHE A 303 0.16 -20.07 2.40
N MET A 304 -0.46 -19.22 3.23
CA MET A 304 -1.48 -19.66 4.18
C MET A 304 -2.70 -20.24 3.47
N ALA A 305 -3.14 -19.59 2.39
CA ALA A 305 -4.25 -20.07 1.57
C ALA A 305 -3.92 -21.38 0.82
N LEU A 306 -2.75 -21.44 0.20
CA LEU A 306 -2.34 -22.58 -0.66
C LEU A 306 -1.72 -23.74 0.12
N GLY A 307 -1.57 -23.61 1.44
CA GLY A 307 -1.04 -24.65 2.32
C GLY A 307 -1.95 -25.85 2.51
N GLN A 308 -1.50 -26.83 3.29
CA GLN A 308 -2.30 -27.99 3.68
C GLN A 308 -3.59 -27.56 4.43
N LYS A 309 -4.57 -28.47 4.52
CA LYS A 309 -5.83 -28.28 5.26
C LYS A 309 -5.60 -28.24 6.76
N ASP A 310 -4.96 -27.18 7.21
CA ASP A 310 -4.67 -26.89 8.61
C ASP A 310 -4.62 -25.36 8.81
N ILE A 311 -4.70 -24.95 10.07
CA ILE A 311 -4.81 -23.55 10.47
C ILE A 311 -3.41 -22.92 10.51
N SER A 312 -3.22 -21.93 9.65
CA SER A 312 -2.09 -21.00 9.75
C SER A 312 -2.52 -19.72 10.45
N LYS A 313 -1.66 -19.20 11.32
CA LYS A 313 -1.85 -17.95 12.04
C LYS A 313 -0.62 -17.08 11.87
N PHE A 314 -0.81 -15.83 11.50
CA PHE A 314 0.27 -14.86 11.44
C PHE A 314 -0.18 -13.51 11.96
N LEU A 315 0.62 -12.91 12.84
CA LEU A 315 0.46 -11.52 13.22
C LEU A 315 1.01 -10.63 12.11
N PHE A 316 0.15 -9.83 11.50
CA PHE A 316 0.52 -8.83 10.51
C PHE A 316 0.67 -7.47 11.20
N GLY A 317 1.53 -6.61 10.66
CA GLY A 317 1.41 -5.17 10.90
C GLY A 317 0.10 -4.61 10.32
N PRO A 318 -0.08 -3.28 10.31
CA PRO A 318 -1.17 -2.65 9.59
C PRO A 318 -1.29 -3.20 8.17
N LEU A 319 -2.51 -3.59 7.77
CA LEU A 319 -2.75 -4.18 6.46
C LEU A 319 -2.56 -3.13 5.38
N THR A 320 -1.63 -3.37 4.46
CA THR A 320 -1.48 -2.49 3.29
C THR A 320 -2.65 -2.66 2.33
N VAL A 321 -2.95 -1.64 1.53
CA VAL A 321 -3.96 -1.73 0.45
C VAL A 321 -3.66 -2.93 -0.47
N TYR A 322 -2.38 -3.17 -0.75
CA TYR A 322 -1.92 -4.29 -1.57
C TYR A 322 -2.28 -5.65 -0.96
N SER A 323 -2.15 -5.79 0.36
CA SER A 323 -2.51 -7.00 1.11
C SER A 323 -4.03 -7.19 1.20
N VAL A 324 -4.79 -6.11 1.42
CA VAL A 324 -6.27 -6.19 1.44
C VAL A 324 -6.80 -6.69 0.09
N HIS A 325 -6.26 -6.19 -1.01
CA HIS A 325 -6.60 -6.69 -2.34
C HIS A 325 -6.13 -8.13 -2.58
N ALA A 326 -4.97 -8.52 -2.03
CA ALA A 326 -4.53 -9.91 -2.07
C ALA A 326 -5.53 -10.85 -1.37
N LEU A 327 -6.04 -10.48 -0.19
CA LEU A 327 -7.05 -11.25 0.53
C LEU A 327 -8.38 -11.34 -0.24
N ARG A 328 -8.82 -10.22 -0.84
CA ARG A 328 -10.02 -10.20 -1.71
C ARG A 328 -9.85 -11.11 -2.93
N HIS A 329 -8.70 -11.05 -3.58
CA HIS A 329 -8.39 -11.93 -4.71
C HIS A 329 -8.33 -13.39 -4.28
N LEU A 330 -7.69 -13.72 -3.15
CA LEU A 330 -7.68 -15.10 -2.64
C LEU A 330 -9.11 -15.63 -2.41
N LYS A 331 -10.03 -14.79 -1.91
CA LYS A 331 -11.45 -15.13 -1.83
C LYS A 331 -12.08 -15.34 -3.22
N SER A 332 -11.84 -14.46 -4.19
CA SER A 332 -12.42 -14.61 -5.54
C SER A 332 -11.88 -15.83 -6.31
N PHE A 333 -10.60 -16.15 -6.18
CA PHE A 333 -9.96 -17.23 -6.94
C PHE A 333 -10.15 -18.60 -6.30
N PHE A 334 -10.01 -18.68 -4.97
CA PHE A 334 -9.97 -19.93 -4.20
C PHE A 334 -11.11 -20.10 -3.20
N GLU A 335 -12.00 -19.11 -3.07
CA GLU A 335 -13.14 -19.11 -2.12
C GLU A 335 -12.72 -19.18 -0.64
N ILE A 336 -11.47 -18.83 -0.35
CA ILE A 336 -10.91 -18.84 1.00
C ILE A 336 -11.28 -17.54 1.71
N GLN A 337 -11.75 -17.66 2.95
CA GLN A 337 -11.98 -16.54 3.84
C GLN A 337 -10.92 -16.51 4.93
N PHE A 338 -10.38 -15.33 5.18
CA PHE A 338 -9.43 -15.08 6.25
C PHE A 338 -10.18 -14.50 7.44
N LYS A 339 -9.93 -15.05 8.63
CA LYS A 339 -10.34 -14.42 9.88
C LYS A 339 -9.28 -13.38 10.24
N VAL A 340 -9.70 -12.13 10.37
CA VAL A 340 -8.84 -11.01 10.72
C VAL A 340 -9.31 -10.47 12.06
N ASP A 341 -8.57 -10.79 13.11
CA ASP A 341 -8.86 -10.34 14.47
C ASP A 341 -7.96 -9.13 14.81
N GLU A 342 -8.53 -8.09 15.40
CA GLU A 342 -7.77 -6.94 15.89
C GLU A 342 -6.87 -7.36 17.05
N TRP A 343 -5.57 -7.11 16.92
CA TRP A 343 -4.59 -7.50 17.92
C TRP A 343 -4.88 -6.90 19.31
N LYS A 344 -5.33 -5.64 19.35
CA LYS A 344 -5.67 -4.95 20.60
C LYS A 344 -6.76 -5.68 21.40
N LYS A 345 -7.81 -6.14 20.73
CA LYS A 345 -8.91 -6.89 21.37
C LYS A 345 -8.44 -8.25 21.88
N LEU A 346 -7.60 -8.93 21.12
CA LEU A 346 -7.01 -10.21 21.54
C LEU A 346 -6.10 -10.05 22.77
N ARG A 347 -5.37 -8.93 22.87
CA ARG A 347 -4.51 -8.65 24.02
C ARG A 347 -5.31 -8.36 25.30
N ILE A 348 -6.38 -7.56 25.19
CA ILE A 348 -7.25 -7.21 26.33
C ILE A 348 -7.98 -8.45 26.88
N ALA A 349 -8.29 -9.42 26.04
CA ALA A 349 -8.95 -10.66 26.46
C ALA A 349 -8.01 -11.65 27.18
N ASP A 350 -6.69 -11.42 27.15
CA ASP A 350 -5.67 -12.32 27.68
C ASP A 350 -5.08 -11.71 28.98
N ASP A 351 -5.86 -11.76 30.07
CA ASP A 351 -5.60 -11.17 31.41
C ASP A 351 -4.28 -11.59 32.08
N THR A 352 -3.44 -12.41 31.45
CA THR A 352 -2.22 -12.99 32.03
C THR A 352 -0.90 -12.37 31.53
N LYS A 353 -0.95 -11.33 30.70
CA LYS A 353 0.23 -10.74 30.03
C LYS A 353 0.55 -9.28 30.40
N GLU A 354 0.34 -8.90 31.65
CA GLU A 354 0.63 -7.54 32.15
C GLU A 354 2.11 -7.11 31.93
N GLU A 355 3.07 -8.05 31.92
CA GLU A 355 4.50 -7.74 31.68
C GLU A 355 4.83 -7.34 30.22
N GLU A 356 4.02 -7.74 29.23
CA GLU A 356 4.22 -7.36 27.82
C GLU A 356 3.67 -5.95 27.51
N ASP A 357 2.87 -5.38 28.40
CA ASP A 357 2.22 -4.06 28.25
C ASP A 357 3.16 -2.88 28.55
N GLU A 358 4.25 -3.11 29.30
CA GLU A 358 5.32 -2.12 29.49
C GLU A 358 6.20 -1.95 28.23
N LEU A 359 6.17 -2.92 27.32
CA LEU A 359 6.94 -2.88 26.09
C LEU A 359 6.20 -2.02 25.05
N ARG A 360 6.86 -0.95 24.57
CA ARG A 360 6.38 -0.12 23.45
C ARG A 360 6.41 -0.93 22.15
N LEU A 361 5.44 -1.81 21.96
CA LEU A 361 5.38 -2.80 20.87
C LEU A 361 5.05 -2.20 19.49
N GLY A 362 5.06 -0.89 19.32
CA GLY A 362 4.75 -0.22 18.06
C GLY A 362 3.24 0.01 17.87
N SER A 363 2.77 -0.02 16.63
CA SER A 363 1.39 0.30 16.24
C SER A 363 0.37 -0.63 16.88
N GLU A 364 -0.75 -0.06 17.32
CA GLU A 364 -1.91 -0.81 17.81
C GLU A 364 -2.73 -1.46 16.69
N GLN A 365 -2.55 -1.01 15.45
CA GLN A 365 -3.33 -1.44 14.28
C GLN A 365 -2.84 -2.77 13.68
N LYS A 366 -2.31 -3.66 14.51
CA LYS A 366 -1.89 -4.99 14.08
C LYS A 366 -3.10 -5.90 13.95
N ALA A 367 -2.99 -6.87 13.06
CA ALA A 367 -4.06 -7.81 12.77
C ALA A 367 -3.54 -9.25 12.89
N MET A 368 -4.21 -10.05 13.71
CA MET A 368 -3.99 -11.50 13.70
C MET A 368 -4.77 -12.08 12.53
N VAL A 369 -4.04 -12.55 11.52
CA VAL A 369 -4.61 -13.14 10.32
C VAL A 369 -4.57 -14.66 10.47
N THR A 370 -5.73 -15.28 10.38
CA THR A 370 -5.90 -16.74 10.46
C THR A 370 -6.57 -17.25 9.20
N ALA A 371 -6.05 -18.33 8.62
CA ALA A 371 -6.67 -19.02 7.50
C ALA A 371 -6.46 -20.52 7.57
N MET A 372 -7.41 -21.26 7.00
CA MET A 372 -7.28 -22.69 6.74
C MET A 372 -6.86 -22.88 5.28
N GLY A 373 -5.79 -23.63 5.05
CA GLY A 373 -5.34 -23.92 3.69
C GLY A 373 -6.27 -24.87 2.95
N ILE A 374 -6.28 -24.83 1.62
CA ILE A 374 -7.15 -25.70 0.78
C ILE A 374 -6.47 -27.00 0.33
N ALA A 375 -5.20 -27.22 0.71
CA ALA A 375 -4.34 -28.31 0.26
C ALA A 375 -4.20 -28.39 -1.27
N VAL A 376 -3.67 -27.33 -1.89
CA VAL A 376 -3.29 -27.39 -3.30
C VAL A 376 -2.07 -28.31 -3.44
N MET A 377 -2.26 -29.47 -4.09
CA MET A 377 -1.15 -30.33 -4.48
C MET A 377 -0.51 -29.81 -5.78
N ALA A 378 0.81 -29.96 -5.90
CA ALA A 378 1.60 -29.53 -7.06
C ALA A 378 1.20 -30.18 -8.42
N PHE A 379 0.19 -31.05 -8.46
CA PHE A 379 -0.29 -31.79 -9.63
C PHE A 379 -1.75 -31.53 -10.00
N GLY A 380 -2.22 -30.30 -9.77
CA GLY A 380 -3.60 -29.94 -10.05
C GLY A 380 -4.53 -30.37 -8.92
N LEU A 381 -5.53 -29.53 -8.70
CA LEU A 381 -6.55 -29.70 -7.69
C LEU A 381 -7.22 -31.08 -7.83
N PRO A 382 -7.26 -31.94 -6.81
CA PRO A 382 -8.40 -32.81 -6.65
C PRO A 382 -9.53 -31.94 -6.11
N MET A 383 -10.30 -31.31 -6.99
CA MET A 383 -11.69 -31.01 -6.64
C MET A 383 -12.43 -32.34 -6.68
N SER A 384 -12.43 -33.07 -5.56
CA SER A 384 -13.49 -34.04 -5.31
C SER A 384 -14.63 -33.31 -4.61
N ASP A 385 -15.84 -33.55 -5.09
CA ASP A 385 -17.13 -32.99 -4.65
C ASP A 385 -17.52 -33.31 -3.18
N GLU A 386 -16.57 -33.77 -2.36
CA GLU A 386 -16.78 -34.13 -0.95
C GLU A 386 -16.56 -32.96 0.02
N VAL A 387 -16.26 -31.74 -0.47
CA VAL A 387 -16.16 -30.53 0.37
C VAL A 387 -17.55 -29.96 0.73
N TRP A 388 -18.60 -30.41 0.05
CA TRP A 388 -19.97 -29.91 0.28
C TRP A 388 -20.62 -30.46 1.57
N SER A 389 -20.18 -31.61 2.09
CA SER A 389 -20.86 -32.27 3.21
C SER A 389 -20.39 -31.86 4.61
N PHE A 390 -19.43 -30.93 4.74
CA PHE A 390 -18.97 -30.45 6.06
C PHE A 390 -19.39 -29.00 6.39
N PHE A 391 -19.95 -28.26 5.42
CA PHE A 391 -20.37 -26.86 5.60
C PHE A 391 -21.90 -26.65 5.64
N VAL A 392 -22.68 -27.72 5.60
CA VAL A 392 -24.13 -27.66 5.75
C VAL A 392 -24.55 -28.64 6.84
N ASP A 393 -24.32 -28.26 8.09
CA ASP A 393 -25.20 -28.68 9.17
C ASP A 393 -25.83 -27.42 9.78
N GLU A 394 -27.15 -27.51 9.91
CA GLU A 394 -28.13 -26.46 10.16
C GLU A 394 -27.82 -25.59 11.39
N VAL A 395 -27.83 -24.26 11.19
CA VAL A 395 -28.26 -23.32 12.23
C VAL A 395 -29.67 -22.87 11.89
N ASN A 396 -30.63 -23.76 12.13
CA ASN A 396 -32.04 -23.39 12.29
C ASN A 396 -32.41 -23.55 13.76
N GLY A 397 -32.78 -22.43 14.40
CA GLY A 397 -33.55 -22.44 15.63
C GLY A 397 -32.78 -22.21 16.92
N THR A 398 -32.40 -20.96 17.18
CA THR A 398 -32.83 -20.26 18.41
C THR A 398 -32.51 -18.77 18.28
N SER A 399 -33.57 -17.97 18.28
CA SER A 399 -33.51 -16.52 18.28
C SER A 399 -32.73 -15.99 19.49
N LYS A 400 -31.58 -15.37 19.23
CA LYS A 400 -31.13 -14.19 20.00
C LYS A 400 -30.65 -13.15 19.00
N THR A 401 -31.41 -12.07 18.92
CA THR A 401 -31.09 -10.85 18.18
C THR A 401 -29.69 -10.35 18.53
N PRO A 402 -28.78 -10.16 17.55
CA PRO A 402 -27.65 -9.28 17.74
C PRO A 402 -28.13 -7.84 17.54
N ALA A 403 -27.91 -6.99 18.53
CA ALA A 403 -28.07 -5.54 18.39
C ALA A 403 -27.11 -5.03 17.30
N SER A 404 -27.68 -4.57 16.19
CA SER A 404 -26.98 -3.73 15.21
C SER A 404 -26.76 -2.34 15.81
N PRO A 405 -25.65 -1.64 15.53
CA PRO A 405 -25.63 -0.20 15.65
C PRO A 405 -26.48 0.32 14.48
N VAL A 406 -27.75 0.61 14.76
CA VAL A 406 -28.63 1.28 13.81
C VAL A 406 -28.12 2.73 13.72
N LEU A 407 -27.52 3.08 12.57
CA LEU A 407 -27.32 4.48 12.20
C LEU A 407 -28.68 5.19 12.33
N SER A 408 -28.72 6.28 13.06
CA SER A 408 -29.90 7.12 13.19
C SER A 408 -30.30 7.70 11.84
N ASP A 409 -31.60 8.01 11.66
CA ASP A 409 -32.15 8.43 10.36
C ASP A 409 -31.46 9.68 9.78
N TRP A 410 -30.91 10.55 10.62
CA TRP A 410 -30.17 11.72 10.16
C TRP A 410 -28.74 11.39 9.73
N GLU A 411 -28.07 10.41 10.37
CA GLU A 411 -26.74 9.92 9.94
C GLU A 411 -26.83 9.23 8.57
N TYR A 412 -27.91 8.48 8.33
CA TYR A 412 -28.17 7.87 7.03
C TYR A 412 -28.46 8.91 5.95
N LYS A 413 -29.27 9.94 6.26
CA LYS A 413 -29.54 11.08 5.36
C LYS A 413 -28.29 11.91 5.06
N TRP A 414 -27.42 12.11 6.05
CA TRP A 414 -26.17 12.84 5.87
C TRP A 414 -25.21 12.09 4.95
N LEU A 415 -25.03 10.78 5.15
CA LEU A 415 -24.19 9.94 4.28
C LEU A 415 -24.72 9.87 2.84
N THR A 416 -26.04 9.83 2.65
CA THR A 416 -26.64 9.86 1.30
C THR A 416 -26.48 11.22 0.63
N GLN A 417 -26.50 12.33 1.39
CA GLN A 417 -26.23 13.67 0.84
C GLN A 417 -24.75 13.85 0.46
N VAL A 418 -23.81 13.27 1.22
CA VAL A 418 -22.38 13.28 0.89
C VAL A 418 -22.08 12.46 -0.37
N ASP A 419 -22.73 11.29 -0.56
CA ASP A 419 -22.57 10.48 -1.78
C ASP A 419 -23.22 11.13 -3.02
N ALA A 420 -24.21 12.01 -2.81
CA ALA A 420 -24.87 12.75 -3.89
C ALA A 420 -24.06 13.96 -4.42
N LEU A 421 -22.96 14.34 -3.78
CA LEU A 421 -22.10 15.43 -4.25
C LEU A 421 -21.26 15.00 -5.48
N PRO A 422 -21.05 15.89 -6.46
CA PRO A 422 -20.22 15.60 -7.63
C PRO A 422 -18.79 15.24 -7.20
N ARG A 423 -18.36 14.01 -7.52
CA ARG A 423 -17.08 13.42 -7.09
C ARG A 423 -15.85 14.16 -7.61
N GLU A 424 -16.02 15.03 -8.60
CA GLU A 424 -14.97 15.87 -9.19
C GLU A 424 -14.58 17.05 -8.27
N GLU A 425 -15.43 17.42 -7.32
CA GLU A 425 -15.25 18.60 -6.43
C GLU A 425 -14.80 18.23 -5.00
N LEU A 426 -14.51 16.94 -4.74
CA LEU A 426 -14.20 16.38 -3.42
C LEU A 426 -12.73 15.93 -3.33
N ASP A 427 -11.92 16.64 -2.54
CA ASP A 427 -10.55 16.22 -2.22
C ASP A 427 -10.52 15.40 -0.92
N LEU A 428 -10.37 14.07 -1.05
CA LEU A 428 -10.29 13.10 0.05
C LEU A 428 -8.84 12.67 0.37
N SER A 429 -7.85 13.42 -0.11
CA SER A 429 -6.45 12.94 -0.20
C SER A 429 -5.70 12.75 1.13
N ASP A 430 -6.22 13.23 2.27
CA ASP A 430 -5.60 13.04 3.59
C ASP A 430 -6.49 12.31 4.61
N PRO A 431 -6.51 10.97 4.60
CA PRO A 431 -7.27 10.15 5.56
C PRO A 431 -6.60 10.05 6.94
N PHE A 432 -5.48 10.74 7.21
CA PHE A 432 -4.70 10.57 8.45
C PHE A 432 -4.78 11.74 9.44
N ARG A 433 -5.55 12.79 9.14
CA ARG A 433 -5.99 13.74 10.18
C ARG A 433 -7.15 13.14 10.98
N PRO A 434 -7.26 13.41 12.29
CA PRO A 434 -8.24 12.79 13.19
C PRO A 434 -9.71 13.21 12.91
N ALA A 435 -9.97 13.90 11.82
CA ALA A 435 -11.26 14.42 11.43
C ALA A 435 -11.38 14.28 9.91
N VAL A 436 -12.47 13.66 9.43
CA VAL A 436 -12.77 13.57 7.99
C VAL A 436 -12.95 15.00 7.48
N GLN A 437 -11.98 15.49 6.69
CA GLN A 437 -12.00 16.84 6.13
C GLN A 437 -12.55 16.76 4.70
N PHE A 438 -13.77 17.24 4.48
CA PHE A 438 -14.31 17.40 3.13
C PHE A 438 -13.95 18.79 2.62
N LYS A 439 -13.35 18.86 1.43
CA LYS A 439 -13.06 20.11 0.74
C LYS A 439 -13.88 20.16 -0.55
N LEU A 440 -14.93 20.98 -0.55
CA LEU A 440 -15.73 21.32 -1.74
C LEU A 440 -15.04 22.46 -2.48
N GLN A 441 -14.67 22.25 -3.75
CA GLN A 441 -14.08 23.26 -4.62
C GLN A 441 -15.12 23.78 -5.63
N CYS A 442 -15.59 25.02 -5.44
CA CYS A 442 -16.32 25.74 -6.48
C CYS A 442 -15.45 26.92 -6.93
N ASP A 443 -14.83 26.79 -8.11
CA ASP A 443 -13.99 27.68 -8.92
C ASP A 443 -12.97 28.65 -8.25
N GLU A 444 -13.23 29.24 -7.07
CA GLU A 444 -12.23 30.00 -6.27
C GLU A 444 -12.42 29.87 -4.74
N TYR A 445 -13.45 29.14 -4.26
CA TYR A 445 -13.81 29.05 -2.84
C TYR A 445 -13.68 27.62 -2.30
N TRP A 446 -13.30 27.49 -1.02
CA TRP A 446 -13.29 26.18 -0.35
C TRP A 446 -13.86 26.23 1.07
N ILE A 447 -14.66 25.21 1.38
CA ILE A 447 -15.23 24.92 2.70
C ILE A 447 -14.54 23.68 3.24
N ALA A 448 -14.13 23.70 4.52
CA ALA A 448 -13.61 22.54 5.23
C ALA A 448 -14.51 22.19 6.42
N MET A 449 -15.07 20.99 6.41
CA MET A 449 -15.87 20.48 7.52
C MET A 449 -15.04 19.52 8.37
N SER A 450 -15.07 19.66 9.69
CA SER A 450 -14.36 18.76 10.61
C SER A 450 -15.29 18.25 11.71
N PRO A 451 -15.49 16.92 11.88
CA PRO A 451 -16.19 16.39 13.04
C PRO A 451 -15.44 16.75 14.32
N GLY A 452 -16.16 17.35 15.29
CA GLY A 452 -15.61 17.65 16.61
C GLY A 452 -15.49 16.39 17.50
N ASN A 453 -14.89 16.54 18.67
CA ASN A 453 -14.67 15.43 19.62
C ASN A 453 -15.96 14.73 20.09
N ASP A 454 -17.11 15.42 20.00
CA ASP A 454 -18.43 14.91 20.38
C ASP A 454 -19.18 14.25 19.21
N PHE A 455 -18.55 14.08 18.05
CA PHE A 455 -19.15 13.36 16.92
C PHE A 455 -19.35 11.87 17.26
N PRO A 456 -20.52 11.27 17.00
CA PRO A 456 -21.64 11.76 16.19
C PRO A 456 -22.75 12.51 16.94
N ASN A 457 -22.63 12.77 18.24
CA ASN A 457 -23.70 13.39 19.04
C ASN A 457 -23.92 14.89 18.78
N LYS A 458 -22.98 15.56 18.08
CA LYS A 458 -23.06 16.96 17.61
C LYS A 458 -22.61 17.07 16.14
N PRO A 459 -23.16 18.00 15.35
CA PRO A 459 -22.74 18.17 13.96
C PRO A 459 -21.28 18.63 13.85
N PRO A 460 -20.64 18.41 12.69
CA PRO A 460 -19.28 18.86 12.44
C PRO A 460 -19.17 20.39 12.42
N VAL A 461 -18.02 20.90 12.82
CA VAL A 461 -17.68 22.33 12.74
C VAL A 461 -17.29 22.67 11.32
N VAL A 462 -17.81 23.78 10.77
CA VAL A 462 -17.54 24.23 9.41
C VAL A 462 -16.55 25.40 9.43
N ARG A 463 -15.43 25.24 8.73
CA ARG A 463 -14.41 26.28 8.58
C ARG A 463 -14.33 26.69 7.12
N CYS A 464 -14.59 27.95 6.84
CA CYS A 464 -14.51 28.50 5.49
C CYS A 464 -13.24 29.33 5.37
N ALA A 465 -12.62 29.32 4.20
CA ALA A 465 -11.43 30.11 3.96
C ALA A 465 -11.67 31.06 2.79
N TYR A 466 -12.33 32.18 3.09
CA TYR A 466 -12.07 33.41 2.37
C TYR A 466 -10.81 34.03 3.00
N GLN A 467 -9.86 34.53 2.18
CA GLN A 467 -8.53 35.04 2.54
C GLN A 467 -8.23 35.22 4.06
N GLN A 468 -7.79 34.12 4.70
CA GLN A 468 -7.51 33.94 6.13
C GLN A 468 -8.73 33.91 7.07
N GLY A 469 -9.28 32.70 7.25
CA GLY A 469 -9.70 32.20 8.58
C GLY A 469 -11.11 32.54 9.06
N PHE A 470 -12.14 31.98 8.41
CA PHE A 470 -13.50 31.98 8.94
C PHE A 470 -13.84 30.64 9.60
N SER A 471 -14.56 30.67 10.72
CA SER A 471 -15.21 29.49 11.30
C SER A 471 -16.66 29.82 11.61
N PHE A 472 -17.59 29.06 11.03
CA PHE A 472 -19.01 29.15 11.33
C PHE A 472 -19.45 27.87 12.04
N GLU A 473 -20.20 28.02 13.12
CA GLU A 473 -20.83 26.89 13.78
C GLU A 473 -22.19 26.63 13.13
N TRP A 474 -22.51 25.34 12.96
CA TRP A 474 -23.72 24.86 12.30
C TRP A 474 -25.02 25.33 13.00
N TYR A 475 -24.92 25.81 14.25
CA TYR A 475 -26.04 26.32 15.02
C TYR A 475 -25.81 27.78 15.45
N SER A 476 -26.80 28.64 15.20
CA SER A 476 -27.04 29.79 16.06
C SER A 476 -27.46 29.25 17.42
N ALA A 477 -26.84 29.72 18.50
CA ALA A 477 -27.14 29.30 19.86
C ALA A 477 -28.59 29.61 20.30
N GLU A 478 -29.41 30.21 19.43
CA GLU A 478 -30.78 30.63 19.74
C GLU A 478 -31.88 29.70 19.20
N ASP A 479 -31.60 28.75 18.30
CA ASP A 479 -32.65 27.94 17.66
C ASP A 479 -32.51 26.43 17.98
N LEU A 480 -32.97 26.04 19.18
CA LEU A 480 -32.98 24.65 19.65
C LEU A 480 -34.15 23.81 19.11
N ASP A 481 -35.07 24.39 18.32
CA ASP A 481 -36.32 23.75 17.90
C ASP A 481 -36.48 23.52 16.38
N GLU A 482 -35.51 23.88 15.53
CA GLU A 482 -35.60 23.61 14.09
C GLU A 482 -34.73 22.43 13.62
N GLN A 483 -35.31 21.62 12.71
CA GLN A 483 -34.64 20.46 12.11
C GLN A 483 -33.30 20.86 11.46
N PRO A 484 -32.28 19.97 11.47
CA PRO A 484 -30.99 20.28 10.86
C PRO A 484 -31.18 20.61 9.36
N SER A 485 -30.71 21.79 8.97
CA SER A 485 -30.62 22.23 7.56
C SER A 485 -29.82 21.21 6.75
N THR A 486 -30.22 20.96 5.50
CA THR A 486 -29.53 19.96 4.67
C THR A 486 -28.15 20.46 4.24
N LEU A 487 -27.22 19.56 3.90
CA LEU A 487 -25.90 19.96 3.39
C LEU A 487 -26.01 20.85 2.13
N ALA A 488 -27.06 20.65 1.33
CA ALA A 488 -27.39 21.49 0.19
C ALA A 488 -27.80 22.91 0.61
N ASP A 489 -28.62 23.05 1.65
CA ASP A 489 -29.00 24.37 2.19
C ASP A 489 -27.78 25.12 2.71
N LEU A 490 -26.82 24.42 3.34
CA LEU A 490 -25.58 25.03 3.80
C LEU A 490 -24.71 25.53 2.65
N VAL A 491 -24.56 24.74 1.59
CA VAL A 491 -23.83 25.17 0.38
C VAL A 491 -24.51 26.36 -0.28
N HIS A 492 -25.84 26.36 -0.36
CA HIS A 492 -26.61 27.48 -0.89
C HIS A 492 -26.48 28.75 -0.03
N LEU A 493 -26.58 28.64 1.29
CA LEU A 493 -26.46 29.78 2.20
C LEU A 493 -25.04 30.34 2.23
N TYR A 494 -24.02 29.48 2.13
CA TYR A 494 -22.63 29.91 1.97
C TYR A 494 -22.41 30.65 0.64
N ARG A 495 -23.01 30.14 -0.45
CA ARG A 495 -22.94 30.80 -1.75
C ARG A 495 -23.59 32.17 -1.73
N GLU A 496 -24.80 32.30 -1.17
CA GLU A 496 -25.48 33.58 -1.02
C GLU A 496 -24.65 34.56 -0.18
N TYR A 497 -24.03 34.08 0.91
CA TYR A 497 -23.15 34.90 1.75
C TYR A 497 -21.90 35.38 1.01
N CYS A 498 -21.24 34.52 0.23
CA CYS A 498 -20.11 34.89 -0.62
C CYS A 498 -20.49 35.88 -1.71
N GLU A 499 -21.65 35.71 -2.35
CA GLU A 499 -22.16 36.64 -3.36
C GLU A 499 -22.44 38.03 -2.76
N VAL A 500 -22.97 38.10 -1.53
CA VAL A 500 -23.16 39.36 -0.79
C VAL A 500 -21.82 40.01 -0.43
N LEU A 501 -20.82 39.22 0.02
CA LEU A 501 -19.46 39.71 0.31
C LEU A 501 -18.78 40.29 -0.94
N ASP A 502 -18.83 39.60 -2.07
CA ASP A 502 -18.25 40.05 -3.33
C ASP A 502 -18.93 41.33 -3.84
N LEU A 503 -20.26 41.43 -3.67
CA LEU A 503 -21.02 42.65 -3.99
C LEU A 503 -20.59 43.82 -3.09
N ALA A 504 -20.47 43.60 -1.78
CA ALA A 504 -20.03 44.62 -0.82
C ALA A 504 -18.60 45.10 -1.12
N ILE A 505 -17.67 44.19 -1.39
CA ILE A 505 -16.30 44.51 -1.79
C ILE A 505 -16.26 45.30 -3.10
N SER A 506 -17.09 44.93 -4.07
CA SER A 506 -17.20 45.63 -5.35
C SER A 506 -17.73 47.05 -5.17
N GLN A 507 -18.72 47.26 -4.30
CA GLN A 507 -19.20 48.60 -3.94
C GLN A 507 -18.17 49.43 -3.18
N ILE A 508 -17.37 48.81 -2.31
CA ILE A 508 -16.25 49.47 -1.62
C ILE A 508 -15.15 49.90 -2.60
N LYS A 509 -14.86 49.10 -3.64
CA LYS A 509 -13.95 49.48 -4.72
C LYS A 509 -14.50 50.64 -5.57
N LEU A 510 -15.81 50.72 -5.74
CA LEU A 510 -16.49 51.81 -6.46
C LEU A 510 -16.55 53.12 -5.65
N LEU A 511 -16.24 53.11 -4.35
CA LEU A 511 -16.17 54.30 -3.48
C LEU A 511 -14.89 55.15 -3.68
N GLU A 512 -14.05 54.85 -4.67
CA GLU A 512 -12.98 55.75 -5.11
C GLU A 512 -13.56 57.08 -5.62
N ASN A 513 -13.69 58.05 -4.71
CA ASN A 513 -14.11 59.42 -5.00
C ASN A 513 -12.90 60.35 -5.17
N ASP A 514 -13.15 61.59 -5.61
CA ASP A 514 -12.09 62.60 -5.81
C ASP A 514 -11.36 63.02 -4.52
N LEU A 515 -11.94 62.71 -3.35
CA LEU A 515 -11.40 63.09 -2.03
C LEU A 515 -10.66 61.95 -1.31
N THR A 516 -11.03 60.69 -1.56
CA THR A 516 -10.52 59.54 -0.80
C THR A 516 -10.22 58.35 -1.71
N THR A 517 -9.05 57.75 -1.53
CA THR A 517 -8.62 56.52 -2.20
C THR A 517 -8.71 55.36 -1.23
N LEU A 518 -9.29 54.24 -1.66
CA LEU A 518 -9.32 53.02 -0.86
C LEU A 518 -7.91 52.41 -0.77
N ILE A 519 -7.38 52.24 0.44
CA ILE A 519 -6.08 51.56 0.66
C ILE A 519 -6.29 50.06 0.82
N GLY A 520 -7.39 49.68 1.47
CA GLY A 520 -7.72 48.29 1.74
C GLY A 520 -8.94 48.19 2.63
N TYR A 521 -9.44 46.98 2.79
CA TYR A 521 -10.54 46.64 3.68
C TYR A 521 -10.21 45.33 4.38
N SER A 522 -10.74 45.14 5.58
CA SER A 522 -10.68 43.89 6.35
C SER A 522 -11.99 43.76 7.13
N LEU A 523 -12.35 42.57 7.61
CA LEU A 523 -13.45 42.46 8.57
C LEU A 523 -13.00 43.01 9.94
N HIS A 524 -13.97 43.50 10.72
CA HIS A 524 -13.72 44.01 12.06
C HIS A 524 -13.37 42.83 12.99
N GLU A 525 -12.28 42.94 13.74
CA GLU A 525 -11.72 41.80 14.52
C GLU A 525 -12.68 41.29 15.61
N ASP A 526 -13.57 42.15 16.12
CA ASP A 526 -14.51 41.83 17.19
C ASP A 526 -15.95 41.51 16.72
N ASP A 527 -16.30 41.81 15.46
CA ASP A 527 -17.66 41.60 14.94
C ASP A 527 -17.62 41.12 13.48
N ASN A 528 -17.94 39.85 13.30
CA ASN A 528 -17.90 39.14 12.02
C ASN A 528 -19.00 39.62 11.04
N GLN A 529 -19.91 40.50 11.46
CA GLN A 529 -20.91 41.13 10.59
C GLN A 529 -20.47 42.51 10.05
N CYS A 530 -19.33 43.04 10.50
CA CYS A 530 -18.89 44.40 10.18
C CYS A 530 -17.59 44.45 9.34
N PHE A 531 -17.55 45.35 8.34
CA PHE A 531 -16.35 45.63 7.54
C PHE A 531 -15.60 46.87 8.01
N ALA A 532 -14.29 46.73 8.25
CA ALA A 532 -13.36 47.82 8.47
C ALA A 532 -12.72 48.27 7.16
N VAL A 533 -13.02 49.48 6.70
CA VAL A 533 -12.50 50.04 5.44
C VAL A 533 -11.44 51.09 5.75
N LYS A 534 -10.22 50.92 5.20
CA LYS A 534 -9.11 51.86 5.34
C LYS A 534 -9.04 52.77 4.11
N LEU A 535 -9.41 54.03 4.30
CA LEU A 535 -9.39 55.07 3.27
C LEU A 535 -8.21 56.03 3.51
N ARG A 536 -7.54 56.44 2.42
CA ARG A 536 -6.56 57.54 2.40
C ARG A 536 -7.23 58.77 1.81
N LEU A 537 -7.18 59.91 2.48
CA LEU A 537 -7.50 61.18 1.82
C LEU A 537 -6.44 61.45 0.73
N LYS A 538 -6.88 61.80 -0.49
CA LYS A 538 -5.98 62.12 -1.60
C LYS A 538 -5.14 63.35 -1.32
#